data_AF-A0A177P832-F1
#
_entry.id   AF-A0A177P832-F1
#
_cell.length_a   1.000
_cell.length_b   1.000
_cell.length_c   1.000
_cell.angle_alpha   90.00
_cell.angle_beta   90.00
_cell.angle_gamma   90.00
#
_symmetry.space_group_name_H-M   'P 1'
#
loop_
_entity.id
_entity.type
_entity.pdbx_description
1 polymer ?
#
loop_
_entity_poly.entity_id
_entity_poly.type
_entity_poly.pdbx_seq_one_letter_code
_entity_poly.pdbx_strand_id
1 'polypeptide(L)'
;MLGLAATYAALALEPTVSCPAPAIGDGTGCHDKMIETTRGNAEADSDILQLLVSWQACFTKEDVTDRNVQAIIEACDRAATSSNLSRKERERLTYRRAKILQTASKAQAPAAGKVGPEAQ
;
A
#
# COMPACT_ATOMS: atom_id res chain seq x y z
N MET A 1 13.05 -17.66 28.49
CA MET A 1 12.65 -16.48 29.28
C MET A 1 13.74 -15.42 29.11
N LEU A 2 13.31 -14.17 28.81
CA LEU A 2 14.10 -12.93 28.67
C LEU A 2 14.96 -12.88 27.39
N GLY A 3 14.87 -11.87 26.53
CA GLY A 3 14.17 -10.59 26.61
C GLY A 3 14.97 -9.55 25.82
N LEU A 4 14.27 -8.82 24.96
CA LEU A 4 14.74 -7.72 24.13
C LEU A 4 15.70 -6.75 24.84
N ALA A 5 16.70 -6.24 24.12
CA ALA A 5 16.69 -4.85 23.63
C ALA A 5 18.03 -4.53 22.93
N ALA A 6 17.98 -4.41 21.61
CA ALA A 6 19.04 -3.79 20.84
C ALA A 6 19.01 -2.28 21.12
N THR A 7 20.08 -1.78 21.73
CA THR A 7 20.30 -0.35 21.94
C THR A 7 20.60 0.30 20.58
N TYR A 8 19.56 0.80 19.91
CA TYR A 8 19.75 1.72 18.81
C TYR A 8 20.16 3.06 19.40
N ALA A 9 21.46 3.35 19.34
CA ALA A 9 21.97 4.69 19.48
C ALA A 9 21.29 5.55 18.40
N ALA A 10 20.32 6.36 18.82
CA ALA A 10 19.72 7.38 17.99
C ALA A 10 20.84 8.36 17.61
N LEU A 11 21.29 8.27 16.36
CA LEU A 11 21.98 9.36 15.70
C LEU A 11 21.02 10.55 15.70
N ALA A 12 21.19 11.44 16.67
CA ALA A 12 20.73 12.81 16.60
C ALA A 12 21.56 13.51 15.51
N LEU A 13 21.24 13.21 14.25
CA LEU A 13 21.52 14.10 13.14
C LEU A 13 20.44 15.17 13.20
N GLU A 14 20.65 16.14 14.09
CA GLU A 14 19.95 17.42 13.99
C GLU A 14 20.20 17.95 12.58
N PRO A 15 19.17 18.21 11.77
CA PRO A 15 19.38 19.02 10.59
C PRO A 15 19.79 20.40 11.12
N THR A 16 21.07 20.75 10.97
CA THR A 16 21.57 22.11 11.20
C THR A 16 20.91 23.05 10.18
N VAL A 17 19.65 23.39 10.44
CA VAL A 17 19.00 24.57 9.92
C VAL A 17 19.57 25.70 10.75
N SER A 18 20.55 26.40 10.17
CA SER A 18 21.07 27.65 10.72
C SER A 18 19.93 28.67 10.72
N CYS A 19 19.22 28.79 11.84
CA CYS A 19 18.29 29.87 12.09
C CYS A 19 19.10 31.07 12.58
N PRO A 20 19.28 32.16 11.81
CA PRO A 20 19.77 33.40 12.38
C PRO A 20 18.78 33.90 13.43
N ALA A 21 19.30 34.30 14.59
CA ALA A 21 18.52 34.80 15.72
C ALA A 21 17.61 35.98 15.30
N PRO A 22 16.40 36.13 15.90
CA PRO A 22 15.42 37.08 15.40
C PRO A 22 15.86 38.52 15.70
N ALA A 23 16.13 39.28 14.64
CA ALA A 23 16.08 40.73 14.69
C ALA A 23 14.62 41.14 14.48
N ILE A 24 13.88 41.31 15.59
CA ILE A 24 12.65 42.11 15.70
C ILE A 24 11.69 41.97 14.50
N GLY A 25 10.83 40.96 14.51
CA GLY A 25 9.74 40.81 13.54
C GLY A 25 9.32 39.35 13.33
N ASP A 26 8.10 39.01 13.76
CA ASP A 26 7.33 37.81 13.42
C ASP A 26 8.06 36.46 13.44
N GLY A 27 8.28 35.94 14.64
CA GLY A 27 8.77 34.57 14.89
C GLY A 27 7.82 33.43 14.47
N THR A 28 6.69 33.74 13.84
CA THR A 28 5.68 32.77 13.38
C THR A 28 6.11 32.04 12.10
N GLY A 29 6.83 32.71 11.19
CA GLY A 29 7.10 32.17 9.86
C GLY A 29 8.04 30.94 9.79
N CYS A 30 8.94 30.77 10.76
CA CYS A 30 9.82 29.60 10.82
C CYS A 30 9.15 28.39 11.48
N HIS A 31 8.32 28.60 12.49
CA HIS A 31 7.53 27.53 13.11
C HIS A 31 6.46 27.00 12.14
N ASP A 32 5.82 27.89 11.38
CA ASP A 32 4.82 27.49 10.37
C ASP A 32 5.43 26.61 9.27
N LYS A 33 6.61 26.97 8.75
CA LYS A 33 7.35 26.14 7.77
C LYS A 33 7.79 24.79 8.35
N MET A 34 8.20 24.75 9.61
CA MET A 34 8.59 23.51 10.28
C MET A 34 7.39 22.56 10.41
N ILE A 35 6.22 23.08 10.80
CA ILE A 35 4.99 22.30 10.93
C ILE A 35 4.53 21.79 9.56
N GLU A 36 4.55 22.64 8.54
CA GLU A 36 4.16 22.28 7.17
C GLU A 36 5.06 21.19 6.58
N THR A 37 6.38 21.31 6.76
CA THR A 37 7.36 20.32 6.31
C THR A 37 7.19 18.99 7.04
N THR A 38 6.98 19.04 8.36
CA THR A 38 6.77 17.83 9.18
C THR A 38 5.50 17.11 8.77
N ARG A 39 4.41 17.85 8.51
CA ARG A 39 3.16 17.29 8.01
C ARG A 39 3.33 16.65 6.62
N GLY A 40 3.99 17.36 5.69
CA GLY A 40 4.24 16.84 4.35
C GLY A 40 5.07 15.55 4.34
N ASN A 41 6.07 15.46 5.22
CA ASN A 41 6.87 14.23 5.38
C ASN A 41 6.03 13.08 5.97
N ALA A 42 5.20 13.36 6.99
CA ALA A 42 4.33 12.34 7.58
C ALA A 42 3.27 11.81 6.60
N GLU A 43 2.72 12.68 5.75
CA GLU A 43 1.79 12.30 4.68
C GLU A 43 2.50 11.42 3.62
N ALA A 44 3.72 11.80 3.20
CA ALA A 44 4.51 11.00 2.26
C ALA A 44 4.88 9.61 2.82
N ASP A 45 5.24 9.52 4.10
CA ASP A 45 5.52 8.25 4.77
C ASP A 45 4.27 7.37 4.86
N SER A 46 3.12 7.96 5.20
CA SER A 46 1.83 7.27 5.21
C SER A 46 1.46 6.71 3.85
N ASP A 47 1.64 7.49 2.77
CA ASP A 47 1.34 7.07 1.40
C ASP A 47 2.21 5.88 0.95
N ILE A 48 3.49 5.88 1.31
CA ILE A 48 4.41 4.78 1.01
C ILE A 48 4.01 3.53 1.79
N LEU A 49 3.70 3.66 3.08
CA LEU A 49 3.24 2.53 3.91
C LEU A 49 1.94 1.93 3.37
N GLN A 50 0.98 2.77 2.97
CA GLN A 50 -0.27 2.33 2.36
C GLN A 50 -0.05 1.59 1.04
N LEU A 51 0.89 2.05 0.21
CA LEU A 51 1.30 1.35 -1.00
C LEU A 51 1.86 -0.03 -0.67
N LEU A 52 2.81 -0.14 0.26
CA LEU A 52 3.45 -1.40 0.61
C LEU A 52 2.45 -2.43 1.15
N VAL A 53 1.53 -2.02 2.03
CA VAL A 53 0.47 -2.89 2.57
C VAL A 53 -0.47 -3.36 1.46
N SER A 54 -0.93 -2.44 0.60
CA SER A 54 -1.84 -2.77 -0.50
C SER A 54 -1.17 -3.68 -1.53
N TRP A 55 0.11 -3.45 -1.81
CA TRP A 55 0.91 -4.27 -2.70
C TRP A 55 1.07 -5.70 -2.16
N GLN A 56 1.44 -5.84 -0.88
CA GLN A 56 1.58 -7.13 -0.24
C GLN A 56 0.26 -7.93 -0.27
N ALA A 57 -0.88 -7.28 0.00
CA ALA A 57 -2.18 -7.93 -0.07
C ALA A 57 -2.56 -8.35 -1.51
N CYS A 58 -2.31 -7.52 -2.51
CA CYS A 58 -2.55 -7.86 -3.92
C CYS A 58 -1.72 -9.08 -4.40
N PHE A 59 -0.47 -9.17 -3.94
CA PHE A 59 0.45 -10.26 -4.25
C PHE A 59 0.57 -11.29 -3.12
N THR A 60 -0.50 -11.48 -2.34
CA THR A 60 -0.54 -12.51 -1.30
C THR A 60 -0.25 -13.90 -1.87
N LYS A 61 0.41 -14.73 -1.05
CA LYS A 61 0.65 -16.15 -1.32
C LYS A 61 -0.52 -17.03 -0.91
N GLU A 62 -1.49 -16.48 -0.19
CA GLU A 62 -2.72 -17.18 0.18
C GLU A 62 -3.53 -17.52 -1.08
N ASP A 63 -4.23 -18.65 -1.01
CA ASP A 63 -5.12 -19.06 -2.09
C ASP A 63 -6.26 -18.05 -2.25
N VAL A 64 -6.60 -17.77 -3.51
CA VAL A 64 -7.74 -16.92 -3.85
C VAL A 64 -9.01 -17.75 -3.67
N THR A 65 -9.87 -17.31 -2.75
CA THR A 65 -11.14 -17.94 -2.38
C THR A 65 -12.27 -16.92 -2.53
N ASP A 66 -13.51 -17.39 -2.58
CA ASP A 66 -14.68 -16.50 -2.67
C ASP A 66 -14.78 -15.51 -1.49
N ARG A 67 -14.16 -15.84 -0.34
CA ARG A 67 -14.18 -14.98 0.86
C ARG A 67 -13.16 -13.84 0.81
N ASN A 68 -12.00 -14.04 0.19
CA ASN A 68 -10.91 -13.06 0.18
C ASN A 68 -10.71 -12.37 -1.18
N VAL A 69 -11.32 -12.89 -2.26
CA VAL A 69 -11.14 -12.38 -3.62
C VAL A 69 -11.39 -10.88 -3.75
N GLN A 70 -12.47 -10.39 -3.13
CA GLN A 70 -12.84 -8.97 -3.17
C GLN A 70 -11.78 -8.11 -2.47
N ALA A 71 -11.32 -8.54 -1.29
CA ALA A 71 -10.29 -7.83 -0.54
C ALA A 71 -8.96 -7.76 -1.30
N ILE A 72 -8.59 -8.83 -2.02
CA ILE A 72 -7.37 -8.85 -2.85
C ILE A 72 -7.53 -7.91 -4.05
N ILE A 73 -8.69 -7.89 -4.71
CA ILE A 73 -8.96 -6.96 -5.84
C ILE A 73 -8.84 -5.51 -5.38
N GLU A 74 -9.49 -5.16 -4.26
CA GLU A 74 -9.42 -3.81 -3.70
C GLU A 74 -7.99 -3.41 -3.30
N ALA A 75 -7.19 -4.35 -2.82
CA ALA A 75 -5.79 -4.10 -2.53
C ALA A 75 -4.98 -3.81 -3.80
N CYS A 76 -5.25 -4.53 -4.90
CA CYS A 76 -4.63 -4.23 -6.19
C CYS A 76 -5.04 -2.84 -6.71
N ASP A 77 -6.32 -2.48 -6.57
CA ASP A 77 -6.85 -1.18 -7.00
C ASP A 77 -6.26 -0.03 -6.17
N ARG A 78 -6.17 -0.18 -4.84
CA ARG A 78 -5.50 0.80 -3.95
C ARG A 78 -4.01 0.95 -4.24
N ALA A 79 -3.30 -0.15 -4.53
CA ALA A 79 -1.89 -0.05 -4.91
C ALA A 79 -1.73 0.74 -6.23
N ALA A 80 -2.63 0.54 -7.19
CA ALA A 80 -2.57 1.15 -8.52
C ALA A 80 -2.75 2.68 -8.53
N THR A 81 -3.37 3.27 -7.48
CA THR A 81 -3.56 4.73 -7.37
C THR A 81 -2.28 5.46 -6.96
N SER A 82 -1.27 4.77 -6.44
CA SER A 82 -0.04 5.42 -6.00
C SER A 82 0.72 6.06 -7.17
N SER A 83 1.22 7.28 -6.97
CA SER A 83 2.08 8.00 -7.92
C SER A 83 3.50 7.41 -7.99
N ASN A 84 3.93 6.70 -6.94
CA ASN A 84 5.27 6.13 -6.81
C ASN A 84 5.53 4.88 -7.68
N LEU A 85 4.50 4.38 -8.37
CA LEU A 85 4.63 3.20 -9.24
C LEU A 85 5.11 3.54 -10.64
N SER A 86 6.12 2.79 -11.09
CA SER A 86 6.53 2.76 -12.49
C SER A 86 5.46 2.15 -13.39
N ARG A 87 5.56 2.40 -14.70
CA ARG A 87 4.64 1.81 -15.70
C ARG A 87 4.61 0.28 -15.61
N LYS A 88 5.78 -0.36 -15.50
CA LYS A 88 5.90 -1.82 -15.44
C LYS A 88 5.21 -2.41 -14.20
N GLU A 89 5.26 -1.72 -13.07
CA GLU A 89 4.58 -2.14 -11.84
C GLU A 89 3.07 -2.01 -11.94
N ARG A 90 2.57 -0.93 -12.56
CA ARG A 90 1.14 -0.78 -12.87
C ARG A 90 0.64 -1.89 -13.78
N GLU A 91 1.38 -2.22 -14.83
CA GLU A 91 1.06 -3.35 -15.72
C GLU A 91 1.01 -4.68 -14.95
N ARG A 92 1.94 -4.90 -14.01
CA ARG A 92 1.96 -6.08 -13.15
C ARG A 92 0.72 -6.17 -12.24
N LEU A 93 0.28 -5.05 -11.65
CA LEU A 93 -0.95 -4.98 -10.84
C LEU A 93 -2.18 -5.30 -11.68
N THR A 94 -2.30 -4.68 -12.86
CA THR A 94 -3.41 -4.93 -13.79
C THR A 94 -3.48 -6.40 -14.20
N TYR A 95 -2.33 -6.99 -14.56
CA TYR A 95 -2.26 -8.41 -14.90
C TYR A 95 -2.68 -9.31 -13.73
N ARG A 96 -2.20 -9.02 -12.52
CA ARG A 96 -2.56 -9.78 -11.31
C ARG A 96 -4.06 -9.70 -11.04
N ARG A 97 -4.64 -8.50 -11.09
CA ARG A 97 -6.07 -8.25 -10.92
C ARG A 97 -6.91 -9.05 -11.93
N ALA A 98 -6.54 -9.00 -13.21
CA ALA A 98 -7.22 -9.77 -14.25
C ALA A 98 -7.18 -11.29 -13.98
N LYS A 99 -6.03 -11.81 -13.52
CA LYS A 99 -5.89 -13.22 -13.15
C LYS A 99 -6.78 -13.61 -11.97
N ILE A 100 -6.88 -12.76 -10.94
CA ILE A 100 -7.75 -13.00 -9.78
C ILE A 100 -9.22 -13.06 -10.21
N LEU A 101 -9.66 -12.11 -11.05
CA LEU A 101 -11.02 -12.08 -11.59
C LEU A 101 -11.33 -13.35 -12.41
N GLN A 102 -10.39 -13.80 -13.25
CA GLN A 102 -10.57 -15.06 -14.00
C GLN A 102 -10.69 -16.28 -13.07
N THR A 103 -9.91 -16.34 -11.99
CA THR A 103 -10.02 -17.41 -10.99
C THR A 103 -11.38 -17.39 -10.30
N ALA A 104 -11.87 -16.20 -9.93
CA ALA A 104 -13.19 -16.02 -9.32
C ALA A 104 -14.32 -16.50 -10.25
N SER A 105 -14.26 -16.09 -11.53
CA SER A 105 -15.27 -16.50 -12.52
C SER A 105 -15.26 -17.99 -12.81
N LYS A 106 -14.08 -18.65 -12.74
CA LYS A 106 -13.98 -20.11 -12.89
C LYS A 106 -14.53 -20.87 -11.69
N ALA A 107 -14.36 -20.35 -10.47
CA ALA A 107 -14.93 -20.95 -9.26
C ALA A 107 -16.47 -20.87 -9.25
N GLN A 108 -17.02 -19.81 -9.85
CA GLN A 108 -18.48 -19.57 -9.93
C GLN A 108 -19.16 -20.21 -11.14
N ALA A 109 -18.41 -20.74 -12.11
CA ALA A 109 -19.00 -21.47 -13.20
C ALA A 109 -19.64 -22.75 -12.66
N PRO A 110 -20.98 -22.91 -12.71
CA PRO A 110 -21.60 -24.18 -12.35
C PRO A 110 -20.94 -25.25 -13.21
N ALA A 111 -20.58 -26.38 -12.61
CA ALA A 111 -20.22 -27.57 -13.36
C ALA A 111 -21.42 -27.86 -14.27
N ALA A 112 -21.33 -27.41 -15.52
CA ALA A 112 -22.35 -27.62 -16.52
C ALA A 112 -22.60 -29.13 -16.55
N GLY A 113 -23.75 -29.51 -16.04
CA GLY A 113 -24.10 -30.88 -15.78
C GLY A 113 -23.85 -31.70 -17.03
N LYS A 114 -23.11 -32.78 -16.86
CA LYS A 114 -23.30 -33.96 -17.70
C LYS A 114 -24.74 -34.45 -17.47
N VAL A 115 -25.72 -33.84 -18.13
CA VAL A 115 -27.00 -34.50 -18.39
C VAL A 115 -26.85 -35.05 -19.80
N GLY A 116 -26.45 -36.33 -19.86
CA GLY A 116 -26.49 -37.09 -21.10
C GLY A 116 -27.94 -37.27 -21.58
N PRO A 117 -28.15 -37.57 -22.86
CA PRO A 117 -29.48 -37.69 -23.44
C PRO A 117 -30.08 -39.02 -23.01
N GLU A 118 -31.13 -39.01 -22.20
CA GLU A 118 -32.00 -40.18 -22.07
C GLU A 118 -33.34 -39.90 -22.74
N ALA A 119 -33.55 -40.69 -23.78
CA ALA A 119 -34.76 -40.79 -24.55
C ALA A 119 -35.93 -41.27 -23.68
N GLN A 120 -37.12 -40.73 -23.95
CA GLN A 120 -38.38 -41.48 -24.06
C GLN A 120 -39.43 -40.61 -24.74
#